data_AF-A0A964BUB8-F1
#
_entry.id   AF-A0A964BUB8-F1
#
_cell.length_a   1.000
_cell.length_b   1.000
_cell.length_c   1.000
_cell.angle_alpha   90.00
_cell.angle_beta   90.00
_cell.angle_gamma   90.00
#
_symmetry.space_group_name_H-M   'P 1'
#
loop_
_entity.id
_entity.type
_entity.pdbx_description
1 polymer ?
#
loop_
_entity_poly.entity_id
_entity_poly.type
_entity_poly.pdbx_seq_one_letter_code
_entity_poly.pdbx_strand_id
1 'polypeptide(L)' 'MKNFNVTDELYWTPQAQAKLRMIPFFARPQARQRIETMARAAELEEITAEIVLQARMEFGQ' A
#
# COMPACT_ATOMS: atom_id res chain seq x y z
N MET A 1 -2.42 -22.60 -18.87
CA MET A 1 -3.30 -21.42 -18.84
C MET A 1 -3.28 -20.91 -17.42
N LYS A 2 -2.65 -19.76 -17.14
CA LYS A 2 -2.69 -19.14 -15.81
C LYS A 2 -3.86 -18.16 -15.83
N ASN A 3 -4.85 -18.43 -15.02
CA ASN A 3 -6.03 -17.59 -14.89
C ASN A 3 -5.60 -16.34 -14.12
N PHE A 4 -5.23 -15.29 -14.84
CA PHE A 4 -4.99 -13.97 -14.25
C PHE A 4 -6.34 -13.40 -13.82
N ASN A 5 -6.68 -13.64 -12.56
CA ASN A 5 -7.79 -12.94 -11.94
C ASN A 5 -7.43 -11.45 -11.94
N VAL A 6 -8.23 -10.64 -12.63
CA VAL A 6 -8.06 -9.20 -12.86
C VAL A 6 -8.38 -8.43 -11.58
N THR A 7 -7.59 -8.69 -10.54
CA THR A 7 -7.49 -7.86 -9.35
C THR A 7 -6.01 -7.91 -8.99
N ASP A 8 -5.26 -6.94 -9.51
CA ASP A 8 -3.85 -6.67 -9.17
C ASP A 8 -3.76 -6.14 -7.72
N GLU A 9 -4.41 -6.84 -6.80
CA GLU A 9 -4.51 -6.51 -5.40
C GLU A 9 -3.29 -7.07 -4.69
N LEU A 10 -2.35 -6.18 -4.39
CA LEU A 10 -1.19 -6.49 -3.57
C LEU A 10 -1.63 -7.03 -2.20
N TYR A 11 -0.91 -8.01 -1.67
CA TYR A 11 -1.21 -8.56 -0.36
C TYR A 11 -0.84 -7.55 0.73
N TRP A 12 -1.80 -7.14 1.58
CA TRP A 12 -1.52 -6.23 2.69
C TRP A 12 -1.29 -7.00 4.00
N THR A 13 -0.08 -6.92 4.54
CA THR A 13 0.22 -7.49 5.86
C THR A 13 -0.67 -6.88 6.95
N PRO A 14 -1.01 -7.62 8.02
CA PRO A 14 -1.80 -7.07 9.14
C PRO A 14 -1.21 -5.79 9.73
N GLN A 15 0.12 -5.71 9.79
CA GLN A 15 0.87 -4.56 10.27
C GLN A 15 0.71 -3.35 9.33
N ALA A 16 0.79 -3.56 8.01
CA ALA A 16 0.55 -2.50 7.02
C ALA A 16 -0.89 -1.96 7.11
N GLN A 17 -1.87 -2.85 7.23
CA GLN A 17 -3.27 -2.44 7.39
C GLN A 17 -3.47 -1.61 8.67
N ALA A 18 -2.81 -1.99 9.77
CA ALA A 18 -2.85 -1.21 11.01
C ALA A 18 -2.28 0.20 10.83
N LYS A 19 -1.16 0.33 10.11
CA LYS A 19 -0.56 1.64 9.78
C LYS A 19 -1.45 2.47 8.86
N LEU A 20 -2.08 1.86 7.85
CA LEU A 20 -3.02 2.54 6.96
C LEU A 20 -4.23 3.09 7.73
N ARG A 21 -4.74 2.36 8.73
CA ARG A 21 -5.85 2.81 9.58
C ARG A 21 -5.52 4.05 10.42
N MET A 22 -4.25 4.29 10.74
CA MET A 22 -3.80 5.50 11.45
C MET A 22 -3.90 6.77 10.59
N ILE A 23 -3.97 6.62 9.27
CA ILE A 23 -4.16 7.75 8.34
C ILE A 23 -5.63 8.21 8.44
N PRO A 24 -5.90 9.53 8.47
CA PRO A 24 -7.28 10.06 8.46
C PRO A 24 -8.09 9.49 7.29
N PHE A 25 -9.36 9.16 7.53
CA PHE A 25 -10.17 8.39 6.57
C PHE A 25 -10.26 9.03 5.18
N PHE A 26 -10.30 10.37 5.10
CA PHE A 26 -10.37 11.11 3.85
C PHE A 26 -9.08 11.03 3.03
N ALA A 27 -7.92 10.84 3.69
CA ALA A 27 -6.62 10.70 3.05
C ALA A 27 -6.27 9.24 2.72
N ARG A 28 -6.98 8.25 3.29
CA ARG A 28 -6.69 6.82 3.09
C ARG A 28 -6.73 6.38 1.61
N PRO A 29 -7.68 6.80 0.76
CA PRO A 29 -7.68 6.38 -0.64
C PRO A 29 -6.42 6.83 -1.39
N GLN A 30 -6.01 8.08 -1.18
CA GLN A 30 -4.79 8.63 -1.78
C GLN A 30 -3.53 7.96 -1.23
N ALA A 31 -3.47 7.76 0.09
CA ALA A 31 -2.36 7.05 0.73
C ALA A 31 -2.23 5.62 0.18
N ARG A 32 -3.35 4.88 0.10
CA ARG A 32 -3.38 3.51 -0.41
C ARG A 32 -2.84 3.43 -1.83
N GLN A 33 -3.34 4.27 -2.73
CA GLN A 33 -2.91 4.28 -4.13
C GLN A 33 -1.40 4.53 -4.28
N ARG A 34 -0.84 5.43 -3.46
CA ARG A 34 0.61 5.73 -3.48
C ARG A 34 1.43 4.57 -2.93
N ILE A 35 1.00 3.94 -1.83
CA ILE A 35 1.66 2.76 -1.27
C ILE A 35 1.65 1.60 -2.28
N GLU A 36 0.53 1.35 -2.96
CA GLU A 36 0.43 0.33 -4.01
C GLU A 36 1.34 0.66 -5.20
N THR A 37 1.43 1.94 -5.59
CA THR A 37 2.34 2.38 -6.64
C THR A 37 3.81 2.15 -6.26
N MET A 38 4.18 2.46 -5.02
CA MET A 38 5.54 2.24 -4.51
C MET A 38 5.90 0.75 -4.45
N ALA A 39 4.97 -0.09 -3.99
CA ALA A 39 5.18 -1.53 -3.94
C ALA A 39 5.34 -2.13 -5.35
N ARG A 40 4.50 -1.73 -6.33
CA ARG A 40 4.67 -2.14 -7.73
C ARG A 40 5.99 -1.67 -8.34
N ALA A 41 6.39 -0.43 -8.06
CA ALA A 41 7.67 0.11 -8.55
C ALA A 41 8.89 -0.60 -7.95
N ALA A 42 8.74 -1.14 -6.74
CA ALA A 42 9.74 -1.97 -6.06
C ALA A 42 9.60 -3.47 -6.39
N GLU A 43 8.69 -3.84 -7.31
CA GLU A 43 8.39 -5.23 -7.69
C GLU A 43 8.03 -6.13 -6.49
N LEU A 44 7.37 -5.54 -5.49
CA LEU A 44 6.93 -6.22 -4.28
C LEU A 44 5.53 -6.79 -4.47
N GLU A 45 5.36 -8.06 -4.09
CA GLU A 45 4.05 -8.74 -4.10
C GLU A 45 3.24 -8.47 -2.82
N GLU A 46 3.91 -7.98 -1.77
CA GLU A 46 3.30 -7.65 -0.49
C GLU A 46 3.58 -6.22 -0.02
N ILE A 47 2.59 -5.65 0.67
CA ILE A 47 2.65 -4.35 1.31
C ILE A 47 2.99 -4.58 2.78
N THR A 48 4.21 -4.25 3.14
CA THR A 48 4.72 -4.30 4.52
C THR A 48 4.47 -2.98 5.25
N ALA A 49 4.57 -3.00 6.58
CA ALA A 49 4.45 -1.78 7.38
C ALA A 49 5.52 -0.72 7.04
N GLU A 50 6.66 -1.15 6.49
CA GLU A 50 7.76 -0.28 6.09
C GLU A 50 7.36 0.61 4.90
N ILE A 51 6.78 0.04 3.84
CA ILE A 51 6.32 0.80 2.67
C ILE A 51 5.25 1.82 3.08
N VAL A 52 4.31 1.43 3.95
CA VAL A 52 3.27 2.35 4.45
C VAL A 52 3.89 3.52 5.21
N LEU A 53 4.95 3.26 5.99
CA LEU A 53 5.65 4.31 6.72
C LEU A 53 6.44 5.21 5.76
N GLN A 54 7.14 4.64 4.77
CA GLN A 54 7.84 5.41 3.75
C GLN A 54 6.88 6.34 3.00
N ALA A 55 5.75 5.81 2.52
CA ALA A 55 4.73 6.62 1.87
C ALA A 55 4.26 7.77 2.76
N ARG A 56 4.04 7.51 4.06
CA ARG A 56 3.66 8.56 5.03
C ARG A 56 4.70 9.66 5.16
N MET A 57 6.00 9.34 5.10
CA MET A 57 7.06 10.36 5.16
C MET A 57 7.01 11.28 3.93
N GLU A 58 6.76 10.72 2.74
CA GLU A 58 6.61 11.46 1.47
C GLU A 58 5.38 12.38 1.45
N PHE A 59 4.31 12.05 2.20
CA PHE A 59 3.09 12.87 2.29
C PHE A 59 3.16 14.02 3.30
N GLY A 60 4.12 13.99 4.22
CA GLY A 60 4.26 15.00 5.28
C GLY A 60 4.98 16.28 4.85
N GLN A 61 5.36 16.38 3.57
CA GLN A 61 5.96 17.57 2.94
C GLN A 61 4.96 18.32 2.06
#